data_AF-A0A4S9C1N4-F1
#
_entry.id   AF-A0A4S9C1N4-F1
#
_cell.length_a   1.000
_cell.length_b   1.000
_cell.length_c   1.000
_cell.angle_alpha   90.00
_cell.angle_beta   90.00
_cell.angle_gamma   90.00
#
_symmetry.space_group_name_H-M   'P 1'
#
loop_
_entity.id
_entity.type
_entity.pdbx_description
1 polymer ?
#
loop_
_entity_poly.entity_id
_entity_poly.type
_entity_poly.pdbx_seq_one_letter_code
_entity_poly.pdbx_strand_id
1 'polypeptide(L)'
;MEVVAPWEIPVSFDDIGGLDDIIEELREAVIYPLTMPHLYSATSSLLSAPSGVLLYGPPGCGKTMLAKALAHESGACFINLHISTLTEKWYGDSNKLVSAVFSLARKLQPSIVFIDEIDAVLGQRRSGEHEASGMVKAEFMTQWDGLTSSNSLGESQRICVLGATNRIQDIDEAILRRLPKKFPVSLPSASQRRSIFSLTLKNTRLSPHFDFGVLVKISAGMSGSDIKEACRDAAMVPVREYIREAKARGANMKGVKAQDVRGLHTDDFFGRKGGALQMRREPEVDEAWEDTKASPETMSESDDDPKTAAWISMIEPSPGHERSFNRWYANDHFYSGGMCLPGIFAGRRWVATKALRQLRYANTEDMRDHGCYLHTNLFAAHLVDEVNTALSKTLQELGGKGRMYEYEIPRRHIYTAITPYQGVVYSDSAAEGPLDIHALDYPFEGVVLEIIDARSGETRPQLIGWLKETFVPLKINQSPAMTMCLIFTHADLPEMIKSPRLPGKLEIGHQRIVLLWFLEKDPRECWTEFEGHAGLVNESDLGDVVLIAPFIPTVPGTDRYVDELR
;
A
#
# COMPACT_ATOMS: atom_id res chain seq x y z
N MET A 1 -30.14 3.19 17.45
CA MET A 1 -30.56 3.66 16.11
C MET A 1 -30.70 5.16 16.16
N GLU A 2 -30.09 5.86 15.21
CA GLU A 2 -30.15 7.32 15.08
C GLU A 2 -30.74 7.65 13.71
N VAL A 3 -31.70 8.57 13.65
CA VAL A 3 -32.31 9.05 12.40
C VAL A 3 -31.92 10.51 12.25
N VAL A 4 -31.23 10.82 11.16
CA VAL A 4 -30.72 12.16 10.87
C VAL A 4 -31.39 12.66 9.61
N ALA A 5 -32.00 13.84 9.69
CA ALA A 5 -32.59 14.48 8.52
C ALA A 5 -31.49 14.98 7.56
N PRO A 6 -31.72 15.04 6.24
CA PRO A 6 -30.69 15.41 5.27
C PRO A 6 -30.01 16.76 5.58
N TRP A 7 -30.79 17.77 6.00
CA TRP A 7 -30.29 19.11 6.34
C TRP A 7 -29.52 19.20 7.67
N GLU A 8 -29.57 18.14 8.49
CA GLU A 8 -28.80 18.06 9.74
C GLU A 8 -27.43 17.41 9.54
N ILE A 9 -27.16 16.84 8.35
CA ILE A 9 -25.89 16.22 8.02
C ILE A 9 -24.91 17.32 7.58
N PRO A 10 -23.85 17.62 8.37
CA PRO A 10 -22.97 18.75 8.10
C PRO A 10 -21.84 18.42 7.12
N VAL A 11 -21.97 17.35 6.34
CA VAL A 11 -20.93 16.81 5.45
C VAL A 11 -21.52 16.64 4.07
N SER A 12 -20.90 17.28 3.08
CA SER A 12 -21.22 17.18 1.65
C SER A 12 -20.11 16.44 0.90
N PHE A 13 -20.28 16.20 -0.41
CA PHE A 13 -19.18 15.66 -1.22
C PHE A 13 -18.00 16.63 -1.34
N ASP A 14 -18.23 17.94 -1.24
CA ASP A 14 -17.18 18.96 -1.25
C ASP A 14 -16.27 18.90 0.00
N ASP A 15 -16.71 18.21 1.05
CA ASP A 15 -15.93 17.98 2.27
C ASP A 15 -15.08 16.70 2.20
N ILE A 16 -15.13 15.95 1.08
CA ILE A 16 -14.40 14.70 0.90
C ILE A 16 -13.26 14.89 -0.09
N GLY A 17 -12.03 14.63 0.37
CA GLY A 17 -10.83 14.74 -0.47
C GLY A 17 -10.48 13.44 -1.17
N GLY A 18 -10.38 13.48 -2.50
CA GLY A 18 -9.69 12.44 -3.27
C GLY A 18 -10.49 11.15 -3.52
N LEU A 19 -11.80 11.18 -3.41
CA LEU A 19 -12.67 10.04 -3.76
C LEU A 19 -13.57 10.36 -4.95
N ASP A 20 -13.11 11.24 -5.85
CA ASP A 20 -13.92 11.81 -6.95
C ASP A 20 -14.53 10.71 -7.84
N ASP A 21 -13.75 9.70 -8.23
CA ASP A 21 -14.24 8.58 -9.06
C ASP A 21 -15.38 7.80 -8.36
N ILE A 22 -15.22 7.53 -7.06
CA ILE A 22 -16.24 6.82 -6.26
C ILE A 22 -17.48 7.70 -6.08
N ILE A 23 -17.29 9.00 -5.90
CA ILE A 23 -18.38 9.98 -5.77
C ILE A 23 -19.22 10.02 -7.05
N GLU A 24 -18.59 10.06 -8.22
CA GLU A 24 -19.30 10.01 -9.50
C GLU A 24 -20.05 8.69 -9.69
N GLU A 25 -19.43 7.54 -9.42
CA GLU A 25 -20.14 6.26 -9.50
C GLU A 25 -21.30 6.15 -8.49
N LEU A 26 -21.17 6.73 -7.29
CA LEU A 26 -22.24 6.78 -6.30
C LEU A 26 -23.39 7.72 -6.73
N ARG A 27 -23.08 8.83 -7.40
CA ARG A 27 -24.09 9.72 -7.99
C ARG A 27 -24.96 8.95 -8.97
N GLU A 28 -24.32 8.25 -9.90
CA GLU A 28 -25.01 7.46 -10.92
C GLU A 28 -25.77 6.26 -10.35
N ALA A 29 -25.15 5.52 -9.44
CA ALA A 29 -25.69 4.27 -8.93
C ALA A 29 -26.75 4.47 -7.85
N VAL A 30 -26.71 5.56 -7.07
CA VAL A 30 -27.55 5.72 -5.88
C VAL A 30 -28.35 7.02 -5.93
N ILE A 31 -27.71 8.17 -6.16
CA ILE A 31 -28.39 9.47 -6.08
C ILE A 31 -29.45 9.60 -7.17
N TYR A 32 -29.11 9.37 -8.44
CA TYR A 32 -30.08 9.56 -9.53
C TYR A 32 -31.29 8.61 -9.41
N PRO A 33 -31.14 7.31 -9.12
CA PRO A 33 -32.29 6.44 -8.92
C PRO A 33 -33.15 6.82 -7.70
N LEU A 34 -32.56 7.35 -6.61
CA LEU A 34 -33.31 7.78 -5.42
C LEU A 34 -34.06 9.11 -5.63
N THR A 35 -33.42 10.06 -6.30
CA THR A 35 -33.93 11.44 -6.45
C THR A 35 -34.80 11.63 -7.70
N MET A 36 -34.55 10.85 -8.76
CA MET A 36 -35.24 10.95 -10.04
C MET A 36 -36.00 9.66 -10.39
N PRO A 37 -36.89 9.14 -9.52
CA PRO A 37 -37.56 7.86 -9.75
C PRO A 37 -38.41 7.85 -11.04
N HIS A 38 -38.90 9.01 -11.48
CA HIS A 38 -39.70 9.13 -12.71
C HIS A 38 -38.90 8.82 -13.99
N LEU A 39 -37.59 9.07 -14.02
CA LEU A 39 -36.74 8.73 -15.17
C LEU A 39 -36.31 7.26 -15.15
N TYR A 40 -36.09 6.72 -13.96
CA TYR A 40 -35.54 5.38 -13.80
C TYR A 40 -36.63 4.31 -13.77
N SER A 41 -37.72 4.50 -13.01
CA SER A 41 -38.82 3.53 -12.89
C SER A 41 -39.76 3.48 -14.11
N ALA A 42 -39.90 4.58 -14.86
CA ALA A 42 -40.77 4.61 -16.04
C ALA A 42 -40.14 3.94 -17.27
N THR A 43 -38.82 3.89 -17.35
CA THR A 43 -38.09 3.34 -18.50
C THR A 43 -37.81 1.85 -18.36
N SER A 44 -37.49 1.35 -17.16
CA SER A 44 -37.35 -0.09 -16.89
C SER A 44 -37.25 -0.38 -15.40
N SER A 45 -37.84 -1.49 -14.93
CA SER A 45 -37.63 -1.98 -13.56
C SER A 45 -36.16 -2.34 -13.27
N LEU A 46 -35.36 -2.58 -14.32
CA LEU A 46 -33.91 -2.83 -14.24
C LEU A 46 -33.09 -1.57 -13.87
N LEU A 47 -33.69 -0.38 -13.96
CA LEU A 47 -33.05 0.90 -13.66
C LEU A 47 -33.38 1.38 -12.23
N SER A 48 -34.07 0.58 -11.42
CA SER A 48 -34.36 0.92 -10.02
C SER A 48 -33.08 1.09 -9.18
N ALA A 49 -33.19 1.86 -8.10
CA ALA A 49 -32.09 2.04 -7.16
C ALA A 49 -31.60 0.68 -6.64
N PRO A 50 -30.28 0.46 -6.51
CA PRO A 50 -29.76 -0.78 -5.97
C PRO A 50 -30.27 -0.94 -4.54
N SER A 51 -30.81 -2.13 -4.25
CA SER A 51 -31.28 -2.46 -2.90
C SER A 51 -30.15 -2.45 -1.87
N GLY A 52 -28.89 -2.58 -2.32
CA GLY A 52 -27.72 -2.64 -1.47
C GLY A 52 -26.45 -2.06 -2.09
N VAL A 53 -25.70 -1.32 -1.28
CA VAL A 53 -24.38 -0.78 -1.60
C VAL A 53 -23.39 -1.10 -0.49
N LEU A 54 -22.19 -1.54 -0.83
CA LEU A 54 -21.13 -1.84 0.13
C LEU A 54 -19.92 -0.93 -0.08
N LEU A 55 -19.52 -0.20 0.94
CA LEU A 55 -18.24 0.50 1.02
C LEU A 55 -17.25 -0.37 1.79
N TYR A 56 -16.10 -0.69 1.21
CA TYR A 56 -15.11 -1.55 1.89
C TYR A 56 -13.68 -1.06 1.69
N GLY A 57 -12.81 -1.29 2.67
CA GLY A 57 -11.41 -0.88 2.60
C GLY A 57 -10.82 -0.55 3.97
N PRO A 58 -9.54 -0.16 4.05
CA PRO A 58 -8.87 0.11 5.32
C PRO A 58 -9.61 1.11 6.22
N PRO A 59 -9.44 1.02 7.56
CA PRO A 59 -10.01 1.99 8.49
C PRO A 59 -9.48 3.39 8.19
N GLY A 60 -10.22 4.42 8.59
CA GLY A 60 -9.74 5.81 8.47
C GLY A 60 -9.81 6.43 7.07
N CYS A 61 -10.30 5.72 6.05
CA CYS A 61 -10.31 6.20 4.66
C CYS A 61 -11.63 6.87 4.22
N GLY A 62 -12.52 7.21 5.17
CA GLY A 62 -13.69 8.04 4.86
C GLY A 62 -14.98 7.31 4.49
N LYS A 63 -15.09 5.98 4.66
CA LYS A 63 -16.33 5.22 4.37
C LYS A 63 -17.59 5.81 5.03
N THR A 64 -17.54 6.06 6.35
CA THR A 64 -18.66 6.65 7.10
C THR A 64 -18.92 8.11 6.70
N MET A 65 -17.88 8.85 6.30
CA MET A 65 -18.01 10.23 5.82
C MET A 65 -18.72 10.26 4.45
N LEU A 66 -18.33 9.36 3.54
CA LEU A 66 -18.93 9.18 2.23
C LEU A 66 -20.40 8.76 2.33
N ALA A 67 -20.74 7.87 3.26
CA ALA A 67 -22.12 7.48 3.54
C ALA A 67 -23.00 8.66 3.97
N LYS A 68 -22.48 9.54 4.84
CA LYS A 68 -23.18 10.74 5.29
C LYS A 68 -23.34 11.75 4.16
N ALA A 69 -22.27 12.02 3.41
CA ALA A 69 -22.33 12.92 2.26
C ALA A 69 -23.32 12.43 1.20
N LEU A 70 -23.35 11.13 0.92
CA LEU A 70 -24.31 10.53 -0.01
C LEU A 70 -25.77 10.79 0.41
N ALA A 71 -26.06 10.72 1.71
CA ALA A 71 -27.39 11.00 2.23
C ALA A 71 -27.75 12.50 2.16
N HIS A 72 -26.79 13.38 2.45
CA HIS A 72 -26.93 14.83 2.27
C HIS A 72 -27.27 15.18 0.81
N GLU A 73 -26.47 14.71 -0.14
CA GLU A 73 -26.62 15.02 -1.57
C GLU A 73 -27.87 14.39 -2.20
N SER A 74 -28.29 13.20 -1.72
CA SER A 74 -29.53 12.56 -2.20
C SER A 74 -30.80 13.13 -1.57
N GLY A 75 -30.69 14.01 -0.57
CA GLY A 75 -31.85 14.44 0.21
C GLY A 75 -32.56 13.29 0.93
N ALA A 76 -31.87 12.17 1.17
CA ALA A 76 -32.45 10.97 1.77
C ALA A 76 -32.28 10.98 3.30
N CYS A 77 -33.32 10.57 4.02
CA CYS A 77 -33.21 10.40 5.47
C CYS A 77 -32.15 9.36 5.81
N PHE A 78 -31.18 9.69 6.66
CA PHE A 78 -30.10 8.81 7.04
C PHE A 78 -30.43 8.08 8.33
N ILE A 79 -30.55 6.76 8.25
CA ILE A 79 -30.86 5.88 9.38
C ILE A 79 -29.58 5.13 9.74
N ASN A 80 -28.91 5.56 10.80
CA ASN A 80 -27.70 4.92 11.31
C ASN A 80 -28.04 3.78 12.27
N LEU A 81 -27.79 2.54 11.83
CA LEU A 81 -28.10 1.32 12.57
C LEU A 81 -26.82 0.79 13.26
N HIS A 82 -26.72 1.05 14.56
CA HIS A 82 -25.63 0.53 15.38
C HIS A 82 -25.85 -0.93 15.77
N ILE A 83 -24.77 -1.72 15.76
CA ILE A 83 -24.71 -3.14 16.15
C ILE A 83 -25.25 -3.37 17.57
N SER A 84 -24.91 -2.47 18.49
CA SER A 84 -25.40 -2.50 19.87
C SER A 84 -26.92 -2.43 19.98
N THR A 85 -27.60 -1.82 19.00
CA THR A 85 -29.08 -1.73 18.98
C THR A 85 -29.72 -3.08 18.61
N LEU A 86 -29.03 -3.93 17.86
CA LEU A 86 -29.56 -5.23 17.39
C LEU A 86 -29.28 -6.38 18.37
N THR A 87 -28.31 -6.20 19.28
CA THR A 87 -27.75 -7.26 20.13
C THR A 87 -28.18 -7.17 21.60
N GLU A 88 -29.20 -6.37 21.93
CA GLU A 88 -29.69 -6.27 23.31
C GLU A 88 -30.08 -7.65 23.89
N LYS A 89 -29.72 -7.88 25.15
CA LYS A 89 -29.77 -9.17 25.86
C LYS A 89 -31.18 -9.79 26.04
N TRP A 90 -32.23 -9.17 25.50
CA TRP A 90 -33.61 -9.61 25.67
C TRP A 90 -34.09 -10.35 24.42
N TYR A 91 -34.08 -11.69 24.54
CA TYR A 91 -34.57 -12.62 23.52
C TYR A 91 -35.97 -12.23 23.01
N GLY A 92 -36.07 -11.83 21.74
CA GLY A 92 -37.32 -11.58 21.00
C GLY A 92 -37.56 -10.15 20.54
N ASP A 93 -36.96 -9.14 21.18
CA ASP A 93 -37.17 -7.73 20.79
C ASP A 93 -36.28 -7.28 19.62
N SER A 94 -35.13 -7.94 19.39
CA SER A 94 -34.26 -7.64 18.25
C SER A 94 -34.94 -7.83 16.88
N ASN A 95 -35.80 -8.83 16.71
CA ASN A 95 -36.54 -9.03 15.45
C ASN A 95 -37.58 -7.92 15.21
N LYS A 96 -38.27 -7.51 16.28
CA LYS A 96 -39.22 -6.37 16.20
C LYS A 96 -38.48 -5.07 15.88
N LEU A 97 -37.28 -4.87 16.42
CA LEU A 97 -36.44 -3.72 16.10
C LEU A 97 -36.05 -3.71 14.63
N VAL A 98 -35.59 -4.82 14.07
CA VAL A 98 -35.31 -4.93 12.63
C VAL A 98 -36.55 -4.57 11.81
N SER A 99 -37.70 -5.17 12.12
CA SER A 99 -38.97 -4.86 11.43
C SER A 99 -39.36 -3.38 11.57
N ALA A 100 -39.16 -2.79 12.75
CA ALA A 100 -39.43 -1.37 13.02
C ALA A 100 -38.50 -0.45 12.24
N VAL A 101 -37.21 -0.78 12.09
CA VAL A 101 -36.23 -0.03 11.29
C VAL A 101 -36.68 0.06 9.82
N PHE A 102 -37.01 -1.08 9.21
CA PHE A 102 -37.48 -1.08 7.81
C PHE A 102 -38.87 -0.46 7.65
N SER A 103 -39.76 -0.61 8.64
CA SER A 103 -41.04 0.09 8.69
C SER A 103 -40.86 1.61 8.74
N LEU A 104 -39.89 2.10 9.51
CA LEU A 104 -39.57 3.52 9.58
C LEU A 104 -38.94 4.01 8.28
N ALA A 105 -37.98 3.28 7.71
CA ALA A 105 -37.38 3.59 6.42
C ALA A 105 -38.47 3.75 5.32
N ARG A 106 -39.45 2.84 5.31
CA ARG A 106 -40.63 2.93 4.41
C ARG A 106 -41.46 4.20 4.57
N LYS A 107 -41.59 4.73 5.78
CA LYS A 107 -42.33 5.97 6.05
C LYS A 107 -41.52 7.24 5.74
N LEU A 108 -40.19 7.14 5.73
CA LEU A 108 -39.27 8.27 5.57
C LEU A 108 -38.64 8.37 4.17
N GLN A 109 -39.18 7.66 3.17
CA GLN A 109 -38.62 7.62 1.82
C GLN A 109 -38.54 9.02 1.17
N PRO A 110 -37.43 9.36 0.47
CA PRO A 110 -36.26 8.51 0.22
C PRO A 110 -35.38 8.36 1.48
N SER A 111 -34.85 7.16 1.71
CA SER A 111 -34.05 6.88 2.92
C SER A 111 -32.86 5.95 2.65
N ILE A 112 -31.77 6.18 3.38
CA ILE A 112 -30.58 5.31 3.39
C ILE A 112 -30.46 4.67 4.77
N VAL A 113 -30.46 3.33 4.82
CA VAL A 113 -30.20 2.56 6.04
C VAL A 113 -28.72 2.21 6.06
N PHE A 114 -27.96 2.88 6.93
CA PHE A 114 -26.52 2.70 7.05
C PHE A 114 -26.15 1.71 8.17
N ILE A 115 -25.26 0.78 7.86
CA ILE A 115 -24.73 -0.21 8.80
C ILE A 115 -23.21 -0.14 8.74
N ASP A 116 -22.60 0.47 9.77
CA ASP A 116 -21.15 0.42 9.96
C ASP A 116 -20.74 -0.94 10.53
N GLU A 117 -19.55 -1.40 10.17
CA GLU A 117 -19.03 -2.73 10.54
C GLU A 117 -20.06 -3.85 10.24
N ILE A 118 -20.63 -3.84 9.03
CA ILE A 118 -21.69 -4.77 8.61
C ILE A 118 -21.28 -6.24 8.78
N ASP A 119 -19.98 -6.56 8.74
CA ASP A 119 -19.41 -7.87 9.01
C ASP A 119 -19.64 -8.36 10.45
N ALA A 120 -19.77 -7.47 11.42
CA ALA A 120 -20.04 -7.87 12.81
C ALA A 120 -21.52 -8.26 13.03
N VAL A 121 -22.46 -7.76 12.21
CA VAL A 121 -23.90 -8.14 12.28
C VAL A 121 -24.24 -9.23 11.28
N LEU A 122 -23.69 -9.16 10.07
CA LEU A 122 -24.05 -9.99 8.92
C LEU A 122 -22.85 -10.80 8.40
N GLY A 123 -21.86 -11.06 9.27
CA GLY A 123 -20.70 -11.90 8.95
C GLY A 123 -21.03 -13.39 8.83
N GLN A 124 -20.03 -14.14 8.34
CA GLN A 124 -20.10 -15.59 8.21
C GLN A 124 -20.54 -16.27 9.51
N ARG A 125 -21.41 -17.28 9.40
CA ARG A 125 -21.84 -18.07 10.56
C ARG A 125 -20.65 -18.82 11.16
N ARG A 126 -20.28 -18.48 12.40
CA ARG A 126 -19.23 -19.19 13.13
C ARG A 126 -19.82 -20.37 13.90
N SER A 127 -19.07 -21.46 14.00
CA SER A 127 -19.43 -22.58 14.87
C SER A 127 -19.50 -22.09 16.33
N GLY A 128 -20.68 -22.13 16.94
CA GLY A 128 -20.94 -21.57 18.27
C GLY A 128 -21.65 -20.22 18.28
N GLU A 129 -22.07 -19.68 17.13
CA GLU A 129 -22.92 -18.49 17.08
C GLU A 129 -24.30 -18.78 17.72
N HIS A 130 -24.78 -17.84 18.54
CA HIS A 130 -26.03 -17.98 19.28
C HIS A 130 -27.24 -17.98 18.33
N GLU A 131 -28.22 -18.87 18.53
CA GLU A 131 -29.42 -18.95 17.67
C GLU A 131 -30.16 -17.61 17.53
N ALA A 132 -30.14 -16.77 18.56
CA ALA A 132 -30.71 -15.42 18.53
C ALA A 132 -30.08 -14.54 17.44
N SER A 133 -28.76 -14.60 17.27
CA SER A 133 -28.05 -13.86 16.20
C SER A 133 -28.48 -14.34 14.82
N GLY A 134 -28.62 -15.68 14.66
CA GLY A 134 -29.11 -16.29 13.42
C GLY A 134 -30.53 -15.84 13.04
N MET A 135 -31.43 -15.71 14.02
CA MET A 135 -32.80 -15.22 13.78
C MET A 135 -32.84 -13.75 13.38
N VAL A 136 -32.03 -12.89 14.02
CA VAL A 136 -31.93 -11.46 13.65
C VAL A 136 -31.39 -11.30 12.24
N LYS A 137 -30.35 -12.06 11.87
CA LYS A 137 -29.82 -12.13 10.50
C LYS A 137 -30.93 -12.53 9.51
N ALA A 138 -31.72 -13.55 9.83
CA ALA A 138 -32.80 -14.02 8.95
C ALA A 138 -33.92 -12.98 8.77
N GLU A 139 -34.38 -12.34 9.85
CA GLU A 139 -35.39 -11.28 9.79
C GLU A 139 -34.88 -10.08 8.99
N PHE A 140 -33.63 -9.66 9.20
CA PHE A 140 -33.01 -8.57 8.45
C PHE A 140 -33.02 -8.85 6.94
N MET A 141 -32.67 -10.08 6.58
CA MET A 141 -32.66 -10.53 5.19
C MET A 141 -34.05 -10.56 4.57
N THR A 142 -35.05 -11.03 5.32
CA THR A 142 -36.45 -11.04 4.87
C THR A 142 -36.98 -9.62 4.64
N GLN A 143 -36.70 -8.68 5.56
CA GLN A 143 -37.10 -7.28 5.39
C GLN A 143 -36.38 -6.61 4.22
N TRP A 144 -35.08 -6.91 4.02
CA TRP A 144 -34.30 -6.39 2.91
C TRP A 144 -34.81 -6.91 1.56
N ASP A 145 -35.09 -8.20 1.43
CA ASP A 145 -35.67 -8.76 0.21
C ASP A 145 -37.01 -8.10 -0.13
N GLY A 146 -37.81 -7.77 0.90
CA GLY A 146 -39.04 -7.00 0.76
C GLY A 146 -38.88 -5.56 0.26
N LEU A 147 -37.66 -5.03 0.16
CA LEU A 147 -37.38 -3.74 -0.50
C LEU A 147 -37.31 -3.87 -2.03
N THR A 148 -36.99 -5.06 -2.53
CA THR A 148 -36.87 -5.31 -3.99
C THR A 148 -38.22 -5.47 -4.67
N SER A 149 -39.29 -5.70 -3.90
CA SER A 149 -40.66 -5.74 -4.39
C SER A 149 -41.26 -4.34 -4.49
N SER A 150 -42.18 -4.17 -5.44
CA SER A 150 -43.01 -2.98 -5.50
C SER A 150 -43.89 -2.87 -4.26
N ASN A 151 -44.13 -1.65 -3.81
CA ASN A 151 -45.08 -1.39 -2.72
C ASN A 151 -46.52 -1.77 -3.16
N SER A 152 -47.49 -1.69 -2.25
CA SER A 152 -48.90 -2.00 -2.52
C SER A 152 -49.54 -1.17 -3.65
N LEU A 153 -48.88 -0.10 -4.09
CA LEU A 153 -49.29 0.79 -5.19
C LEU A 153 -48.55 0.50 -6.49
N GLY A 154 -47.69 -0.52 -6.54
CA GLY A 154 -46.90 -0.89 -7.73
C GLY A 154 -45.62 -0.09 -7.93
N GLU A 155 -45.25 0.80 -7.00
CA GLU A 155 -44.06 1.66 -7.12
C GLU A 155 -42.83 1.00 -6.49
N SER A 156 -41.65 1.26 -7.07
CA SER A 156 -40.37 0.80 -6.50
C SER A 156 -40.08 1.51 -5.18
N GLN A 157 -39.58 0.78 -4.18
CA GLN A 157 -39.21 1.37 -2.89
C GLN A 157 -37.92 2.20 -3.06
N ARG A 158 -37.91 3.43 -2.54
CA ARG A 158 -36.76 4.36 -2.56
C ARG A 158 -35.96 4.24 -1.27
N ILE A 159 -35.50 3.01 -1.01
CA ILE A 159 -34.74 2.66 0.19
C ILE A 159 -33.46 1.96 -0.26
N CYS A 160 -32.31 2.48 0.16
CA CYS A 160 -31.02 1.87 -0.09
C CYS A 160 -30.39 1.40 1.23
N VAL A 161 -29.95 0.14 1.30
CA VAL A 161 -29.14 -0.34 2.42
C VAL A 161 -27.67 -0.14 2.08
N LEU A 162 -26.98 0.68 2.88
CA LEU A 162 -25.57 1.02 2.71
C LEU A 162 -24.73 0.38 3.83
N GLY A 163 -23.94 -0.62 3.49
CA GLY A 163 -23.00 -1.25 4.41
C GLY A 163 -21.61 -0.63 4.33
N ALA A 164 -20.90 -0.54 5.45
CA ALA A 164 -19.47 -0.26 5.50
C ALA A 164 -18.73 -1.39 6.23
N THR A 165 -17.54 -1.78 5.75
CA THR A 165 -16.68 -2.76 6.42
C THR A 165 -15.19 -2.47 6.19
N ASN A 166 -14.35 -2.95 7.11
CA ASN A 166 -12.90 -3.04 6.90
C ASN A 166 -12.48 -4.43 6.39
N ARG A 167 -13.38 -5.41 6.40
CA ARG A 167 -13.10 -6.83 6.18
C ARG A 167 -14.18 -7.46 5.31
N ILE A 168 -14.16 -7.18 4.01
CA ILE A 168 -15.13 -7.72 3.06
C ILE A 168 -15.19 -9.26 3.07
N GLN A 169 -14.07 -9.92 3.38
CA GLN A 169 -13.97 -11.37 3.47
C GLN A 169 -14.75 -11.98 4.66
N ASP A 170 -15.04 -11.18 5.69
CA ASP A 170 -15.77 -11.64 6.88
C ASP A 170 -17.29 -11.63 6.66
N ILE A 171 -17.76 -11.05 5.55
CA ILE A 171 -19.19 -10.97 5.18
C ILE A 171 -19.65 -12.29 4.54
N ASP A 172 -20.85 -12.74 4.92
CA ASP A 172 -21.47 -13.93 4.33
C ASP A 172 -21.87 -13.72 2.85
N GLU A 173 -21.72 -14.77 2.03
CA GLU A 173 -21.98 -14.70 0.59
C GLU A 173 -23.44 -14.31 0.26
N ALA A 174 -24.41 -14.74 1.07
CA ALA A 174 -25.82 -14.39 0.86
C ALA A 174 -26.07 -12.87 1.03
N ILE A 175 -25.27 -12.21 1.87
CA ILE A 175 -25.29 -10.76 2.08
C ILE A 175 -24.59 -10.05 0.92
N LEU A 176 -23.43 -10.56 0.49
CA LEU A 176 -22.70 -10.00 -0.65
C LEU A 176 -23.51 -10.03 -1.95
N ARG A 177 -24.40 -11.01 -2.12
CA ARG A 177 -25.35 -11.08 -3.25
C ARG A 177 -26.44 -9.99 -3.20
N ARG A 178 -26.79 -9.50 -2.00
CA ARG A 178 -27.75 -8.40 -1.78
C ARG A 178 -27.10 -7.01 -1.82
N LEU A 179 -25.78 -6.97 -1.94
CA LEU A 179 -24.96 -5.77 -2.11
C LEU A 179 -24.37 -5.75 -3.53
N PRO A 180 -25.18 -5.57 -4.59
CA PRO A 180 -24.71 -5.65 -5.97
C PRO A 180 -23.65 -4.60 -6.31
N LYS A 181 -23.72 -3.41 -5.71
CA LYS A 181 -22.73 -2.35 -5.88
C LYS A 181 -21.73 -2.38 -4.73
N LYS A 182 -20.44 -2.52 -5.05
CA LYS A 182 -19.35 -2.63 -4.08
C LYS A 182 -18.25 -1.65 -4.46
N PHE A 183 -17.94 -0.71 -3.58
CA PHE A 183 -16.96 0.35 -3.81
C PHE A 183 -15.74 0.18 -2.89
N PRO A 184 -14.54 -0.06 -3.46
CA PRO A 184 -13.30 -0.10 -2.70
C PRO A 184 -12.84 1.31 -2.33
N VAL A 185 -12.72 1.59 -1.03
CA VAL A 185 -12.19 2.85 -0.49
C VAL A 185 -10.78 2.59 0.05
N SER A 186 -9.77 2.77 -0.82
CA SER A 186 -8.36 2.51 -0.53
C SER A 186 -7.67 3.64 0.24
N LEU A 187 -6.41 3.42 0.64
CA LEU A 187 -5.55 4.50 1.14
C LEU A 187 -5.37 5.59 0.06
N PRO A 188 -5.23 6.87 0.45
CA PRO A 188 -5.12 7.96 -0.50
C PRO A 188 -3.75 8.03 -1.20
N SER A 189 -3.76 8.25 -2.50
CA SER A 189 -2.60 8.58 -3.35
C SER A 189 -2.02 9.97 -3.03
N ALA A 190 -0.87 10.33 -3.60
CA ALA A 190 -0.25 11.64 -3.36
C ALA A 190 -1.16 12.83 -3.69
N SER A 191 -1.87 12.78 -4.83
CA SER A 191 -2.83 13.82 -5.22
C SER A 191 -4.03 13.87 -4.26
N GLN A 192 -4.55 12.71 -3.88
CA GLN A 192 -5.66 12.60 -2.93
C GLN A 192 -5.26 13.11 -1.54
N ARG A 193 -4.06 12.79 -1.06
CA ARG A 193 -3.50 13.34 0.20
C ARG A 193 -3.39 14.85 0.15
N ARG A 194 -2.95 15.43 -0.97
CA ARG A 194 -2.91 16.88 -1.16
C ARG A 194 -4.29 17.51 -1.02
N SER A 195 -5.31 16.92 -1.63
CA SER A 195 -6.70 17.34 -1.49
C SER A 195 -7.19 17.23 -0.04
N ILE A 196 -6.89 16.12 0.66
CA ILE A 196 -7.25 15.92 2.07
C ILE A 196 -6.58 16.99 2.96
N PHE A 197 -5.29 17.27 2.79
CA PHE A 197 -4.61 18.35 3.53
C PHE A 197 -5.26 19.71 3.26
N SER A 198 -5.55 19.99 2.00
CA SER A 198 -6.13 21.28 1.58
C SER A 198 -7.53 21.48 2.19
N LEU A 199 -8.37 20.46 2.18
CA LEU A 199 -9.70 20.48 2.81
C LEU A 199 -9.62 20.54 4.33
N THR A 200 -8.71 19.77 4.94
CA THR A 200 -8.54 19.74 6.40
C THR A 200 -8.06 21.08 6.94
N LEU A 201 -7.17 21.75 6.21
CA LEU A 201 -6.57 23.02 6.58
C LEU A 201 -7.31 24.24 6.00
N LYS A 202 -8.46 24.07 5.35
CA LYS A 202 -9.20 25.15 4.65
C LYS A 202 -9.52 26.37 5.53
N ASN A 203 -9.76 26.13 6.82
CA ASN A 203 -10.10 27.15 7.81
C ASN A 203 -8.93 27.48 8.77
N THR A 204 -7.73 26.97 8.48
CA THR A 204 -6.55 27.19 9.30
C THR A 204 -5.73 28.32 8.70
N ARG A 205 -5.29 29.28 9.54
CA ARG A 205 -4.37 30.32 9.10
C ARG A 205 -3.01 29.71 8.81
N LEU A 206 -2.63 29.62 7.54
CA LEU A 206 -1.33 29.09 7.10
C LEU A 206 -0.28 30.21 7.02
N SER A 207 0.98 29.84 7.18
CA SER A 207 2.13 30.69 6.87
C SER A 207 2.20 30.98 5.36
N PRO A 208 2.72 32.14 4.93
CA PRO A 208 3.01 32.40 3.52
C PRO A 208 3.91 31.34 2.85
N HIS A 209 4.79 30.72 3.63
CA HIS A 209 5.74 29.69 3.17
C HIS A 209 5.25 28.25 3.46
N PHE A 210 3.94 28.05 3.62
CA PHE A 210 3.39 26.72 3.91
C PHE A 210 3.44 25.82 2.68
N ASP A 211 4.26 24.78 2.73
CA ASP A 211 4.46 23.83 1.64
C ASP A 211 3.64 22.52 1.83
N PHE A 212 2.61 22.35 1.01
CA PHE A 212 1.84 21.12 0.91
C PHE A 212 2.61 19.96 0.27
N GLY A 213 3.58 20.23 -0.61
CA GLY A 213 4.40 19.23 -1.28
C GLY A 213 5.22 18.40 -0.29
N VAL A 214 5.85 19.06 0.67
CA VAL A 214 6.56 18.39 1.77
C VAL A 214 5.61 17.47 2.55
N LEU A 215 4.43 17.96 2.93
CA LEU A 215 3.43 17.16 3.67
C LEU A 215 2.94 15.94 2.89
N VAL A 216 2.76 16.06 1.57
CA VAL A 216 2.33 14.96 0.71
C VAL A 216 3.40 13.86 0.59
N LYS A 217 4.68 14.25 0.50
CA LYS A 217 5.82 13.32 0.43
C LYS A 217 5.96 12.49 1.70
N ILE A 218 5.92 13.14 2.86
CA ILE A 218 6.14 12.49 4.16
C ILE A 218 4.92 11.70 4.67
N SER A 219 3.73 11.97 4.14
CA SER A 219 2.47 11.31 4.54
C SER A 219 2.16 10.04 3.74
N ALA A 220 3.15 9.48 3.04
CA ALA A 220 2.99 8.23 2.31
C ALA A 220 2.46 7.12 3.23
N GLY A 221 1.43 6.40 2.78
CA GLY A 221 0.77 5.33 3.55
C GLY A 221 -0.20 5.79 4.65
N MET A 222 -0.32 7.09 4.92
CA MET A 222 -1.27 7.61 5.91
C MET A 222 -2.71 7.54 5.39
N SER A 223 -3.64 7.15 6.25
CA SER A 223 -5.08 7.24 5.98
C SER A 223 -5.58 8.68 6.13
N GLY A 224 -6.82 8.95 5.69
CA GLY A 224 -7.45 10.26 5.88
C GLY A 224 -7.57 10.67 7.35
N SER A 225 -7.81 9.71 8.25
CA SER A 225 -7.80 9.97 9.70
C SER A 225 -6.42 10.30 10.23
N ASP A 226 -5.36 9.64 9.75
CA ASP A 226 -4.00 9.91 10.20
C ASP A 226 -3.57 11.31 9.77
N ILE A 227 -3.90 11.72 8.53
CA ILE A 227 -3.64 13.07 8.03
C ILE A 227 -4.37 14.13 8.87
N LYS A 228 -5.65 13.86 9.20
CA LYS A 228 -6.44 14.75 10.05
C LYS A 228 -5.84 14.87 11.45
N GLU A 229 -5.32 13.78 12.02
CA GLU A 229 -4.65 13.81 13.32
C GLU A 229 -3.34 14.61 13.24
N ALA A 230 -2.52 14.39 12.22
CA ALA A 230 -1.29 15.15 12.00
C ALA A 230 -1.57 16.65 11.87
N CYS A 231 -2.63 17.04 11.15
CA CYS A 231 -3.06 18.43 11.07
C CYS A 231 -3.49 18.98 12.43
N ARG A 232 -4.19 18.18 13.25
CA ARG A 232 -4.61 18.59 14.59
C ARG A 232 -3.42 18.80 15.51
N ASP A 233 -2.47 17.87 15.52
CA ASP A 233 -1.28 17.96 16.34
C ASP A 233 -0.42 19.16 15.95
N ALA A 234 -0.22 19.39 14.66
CA ALA A 234 0.49 20.56 14.14
C ALA A 234 -0.23 21.88 14.51
N ALA A 235 -1.56 21.94 14.37
CA ALA A 235 -2.36 23.11 14.74
C ALA A 235 -2.27 23.47 16.24
N MET A 236 -1.94 22.51 17.10
CA MET A 236 -1.72 22.77 18.52
C MET A 236 -0.36 23.41 18.83
N VAL A 237 0.63 23.34 17.94
CA VAL A 237 1.97 23.88 18.18
C VAL A 237 1.96 25.41 18.37
N PRO A 238 1.40 26.22 17.45
CA PRO A 238 1.30 27.67 17.63
C PRO A 238 0.57 28.08 18.92
N VAL A 239 -0.49 27.35 19.26
CA VAL A 239 -1.28 27.59 20.47
C VAL A 239 -0.45 27.31 21.73
N ARG A 240 0.29 26.20 21.76
CA ARG A 240 1.16 25.82 22.88
C ARG A 240 2.29 26.83 23.08
N GLU A 241 2.89 27.34 22.00
CA GLU A 241 3.92 28.38 22.04
C GLU A 241 3.37 29.67 22.63
N TYR A 242 2.25 30.16 22.11
CA TYR A 242 1.61 31.38 22.59
C TYR A 242 1.25 31.29 24.09
N ILE A 243 0.68 30.16 24.53
CA ILE A 243 0.35 29.96 25.96
C ILE A 243 1.61 29.99 26.83
N ARG A 244 2.72 29.39 26.37
CA ARG A 244 4.00 29.41 27.12
C ARG A 244 4.54 30.83 27.25
N GLU A 245 4.51 31.61 26.18
CA GLU A 245 4.95 33.01 26.19
C GLU A 245 4.04 33.91 27.03
N ALA A 246 2.72 33.71 26.97
CA ALA A 246 1.76 34.43 27.79
C ALA A 246 1.96 34.14 29.28
N LYS A 247 2.21 32.86 29.65
CA LYS A 247 2.55 32.46 31.02
C LYS A 247 3.86 33.11 31.48
N ALA A 248 4.90 33.10 30.65
CA ALA A 248 6.18 33.71 30.98
C ALA A 248 6.06 35.23 31.21
N ARG A 249 5.14 35.90 30.50
CA ARG A 249 4.83 37.33 30.65
C ARG A 249 3.85 37.65 31.80
N GLY A 250 3.35 36.65 32.53
CA GLY A 250 2.35 36.84 33.59
C GLY A 250 0.99 37.33 33.10
N ALA A 251 0.66 37.11 31.82
CA ALA A 251 -0.56 37.62 31.19
C ALA A 251 -1.81 36.84 31.63
N ASN A 252 -2.94 37.54 31.79
CA ASN A 252 -4.24 36.94 32.09
C ASN A 252 -4.82 36.24 30.85
N MET A 253 -5.03 34.92 30.91
CA MET A 253 -5.50 34.11 29.79
C MET A 253 -6.94 34.36 29.35
N LYS A 254 -7.72 35.18 30.09
CA LYS A 254 -9.12 35.45 29.75
C LYS A 254 -9.33 36.39 28.56
N GLY A 255 -8.27 37.02 28.03
CA GLY A 255 -8.35 38.01 26.94
C GLY A 255 -7.64 37.62 25.64
N VAL A 256 -7.29 36.35 25.44
CA VAL A 256 -6.54 35.88 24.26
C VAL A 256 -7.38 35.99 23.00
N LYS A 257 -6.88 36.68 21.97
CA LYS A 257 -7.52 36.72 20.64
C LYS A 257 -6.87 35.69 19.73
N ALA A 258 -7.67 35.03 18.89
CA ALA A 258 -7.16 34.08 17.88
C ALA A 258 -6.12 34.71 16.93
N GLN A 259 -6.17 36.03 16.76
CA GLN A 259 -5.27 36.82 15.92
C GLN A 259 -3.82 36.85 16.45
N ASP A 260 -3.66 36.65 17.76
CA ASP A 260 -2.38 36.72 18.46
C ASP A 260 -1.57 35.43 18.30
N VAL A 261 -2.20 34.35 17.80
CA VAL A 261 -1.54 33.08 17.50
C VAL A 261 -1.00 33.13 16.07
N ARG A 262 0.28 32.78 15.91
CA ARG A 262 0.91 32.71 14.58
C ARG A 262 0.23 31.66 13.70
N GLY A 263 0.37 31.82 12.39
CA GLY A 263 -0.10 30.83 11.43
C GLY A 263 0.62 29.48 11.61
N LEU A 264 -0.03 28.43 11.11
CA LEU A 264 0.55 27.09 11.02
C LEU A 264 1.69 27.09 10.00
N HIS A 265 2.86 26.61 10.41
CA HIS A 265 4.04 26.44 9.58
C HIS A 265 4.16 24.96 9.18
N THR A 266 4.83 24.69 8.06
CA THR A 266 5.14 23.30 7.66
C THR A 266 5.94 22.58 8.74
N ASP A 267 6.82 23.30 9.46
CA ASP A 267 7.62 22.69 10.53
C ASP A 267 6.85 22.30 11.80
N ASP A 268 5.62 22.78 11.96
CA ASP A 268 4.79 22.39 13.10
C ASP A 268 4.40 20.92 13.04
N PHE A 269 4.46 20.31 11.86
CA PHE A 269 4.33 18.87 11.68
C PHE A 269 5.57 18.10 12.18
N PHE A 270 6.72 18.76 12.42
CA PHE A 270 7.99 18.12 12.76
C PHE A 270 8.47 18.29 14.23
N GLY A 271 7.64 18.90 15.09
CA GLY A 271 8.03 19.46 16.40
C GLY A 271 8.07 18.52 17.63
N ARG A 272 9.06 18.75 18.50
CA ARG A 272 9.58 17.97 19.65
C ARG A 272 8.53 17.56 20.73
N LYS A 273 8.39 16.23 20.94
CA LYS A 273 7.56 15.49 21.94
C LYS A 273 6.07 15.34 21.58
N GLY A 274 5.81 14.41 20.65
CA GLY A 274 4.52 13.76 20.46
C GLY A 274 4.19 13.48 19.00
N GLY A 275 4.64 12.32 18.50
CA GLY A 275 4.08 11.56 17.37
C GLY A 275 3.83 12.27 16.03
N ALA A 276 4.74 12.08 15.06
CA ALA A 276 4.43 11.45 13.76
C ALA A 276 5.48 11.77 12.70
N LEU A 277 6.10 12.95 12.74
CA LEU A 277 6.96 13.40 11.65
C LEU A 277 8.19 14.10 12.22
N GLN A 278 9.38 13.76 11.73
CA GLN A 278 10.63 14.41 12.10
C GLN A 278 11.49 14.48 10.83
N MET A 279 11.88 15.68 10.40
CA MET A 279 12.87 15.86 9.33
C MET A 279 13.90 16.91 9.76
N ARG A 280 15.19 16.63 9.50
CA ARG A 280 16.33 17.55 9.66
C ARG A 280 16.25 18.61 8.55
N ARG A 281 16.44 19.89 8.90
CA ARG A 281 16.52 21.03 7.96
C ARG A 281 17.94 21.17 7.38
N GLU A 282 18.04 21.47 6.09
CA GLU A 282 19.19 22.12 5.44
C GLU A 282 18.84 23.57 5.05
N PRO A 283 19.82 24.48 4.87
CA PRO A 283 19.61 25.92 4.92
C PRO A 283 19.21 26.57 3.59
N GLU A 284 18.46 27.68 3.72
CA GLU A 284 17.93 28.57 2.68
C GLU A 284 19.03 29.29 1.87
N VAL A 285 18.77 29.56 0.59
CA VAL A 285 19.56 30.47 -0.26
C VAL A 285 18.62 31.52 -0.89
N ASP A 286 19.07 32.77 -0.80
CA ASP A 286 18.39 34.03 -1.12
C ASP A 286 17.89 34.18 -2.57
N GLU A 287 16.81 34.95 -2.69
CA GLU A 287 16.14 35.42 -3.91
C GLU A 287 17.04 36.30 -4.80
N ALA A 288 16.98 36.11 -6.13
CA ALA A 288 16.58 37.17 -7.08
C ALA A 288 16.60 36.73 -8.57
N TRP A 289 15.66 37.33 -9.33
CA TRP A 289 15.60 37.63 -10.78
C TRP A 289 14.59 36.88 -11.69
N GLU A 290 13.96 37.72 -12.52
CA GLU A 290 12.69 37.62 -13.24
C GLU A 290 12.72 36.85 -14.59
N ASP A 291 11.55 36.27 -14.89
CA ASP A 291 10.81 36.23 -16.17
C ASP A 291 11.59 36.17 -17.51
N THR A 292 11.62 35.00 -18.17
CA THR A 292 11.51 34.93 -19.64
C THR A 292 11.02 33.58 -20.15
N LYS A 293 10.12 33.63 -21.15
CA LYS A 293 9.48 32.51 -21.84
C LYS A 293 10.45 31.68 -22.70
N ALA A 294 10.25 30.36 -22.63
CA ALA A 294 10.38 29.33 -23.68
C ALA A 294 11.74 29.10 -24.38
N SER A 295 12.38 27.97 -24.07
CA SER A 295 12.65 26.85 -25.00
C SER A 295 13.27 25.65 -24.23
N PRO A 296 13.13 24.40 -24.71
CA PRO A 296 13.34 23.21 -23.91
C PRO A 296 14.79 22.72 -23.99
N GLU A 297 15.67 23.18 -23.10
CA GLU A 297 16.99 22.55 -22.92
C GLU A 297 17.37 22.48 -21.43
N THR A 298 17.64 21.23 -21.02
CA THR A 298 18.47 20.81 -19.87
C THR A 298 18.08 21.33 -18.48
N MET A 299 17.17 20.62 -17.81
CA MET A 299 17.12 20.62 -16.35
C MET A 299 18.38 19.91 -15.83
N SER A 300 19.28 20.66 -15.20
CA SER A 300 20.30 20.08 -14.32
C SER A 300 19.58 19.63 -13.04
N GLU A 301 19.19 18.36 -13.03
CA GLU A 301 18.73 17.64 -11.83
C GLU A 301 19.86 17.64 -10.78
N SER A 302 19.52 17.90 -9.52
CA SER A 302 20.38 17.57 -8.40
C SER A 302 20.57 16.05 -8.36
N ASP A 303 21.79 15.58 -8.59
CA ASP A 303 22.19 14.19 -8.88
C ASP A 303 22.02 13.16 -7.75
N ASP A 304 21.40 13.50 -6.61
CA ASP A 304 21.43 12.65 -5.40
C ASP A 304 20.17 11.82 -5.11
N ASP A 305 19.06 12.01 -5.84
CA ASP A 305 17.88 11.14 -5.69
C ASP A 305 17.98 9.94 -6.67
N PRO A 306 17.95 8.69 -6.19
CA PRO A 306 18.15 7.53 -7.05
C PRO A 306 17.03 7.44 -8.08
N LYS A 307 17.36 7.53 -9.37
CA LYS A 307 16.39 7.47 -10.48
C LYS A 307 15.81 6.05 -10.69
N THR A 308 16.51 5.04 -10.19
CA THR A 308 16.20 3.61 -10.35
C THR A 308 16.06 2.92 -8.99
N ALA A 309 15.16 1.95 -8.89
CA ALA A 309 15.03 1.03 -7.77
C ALA A 309 14.89 -0.40 -8.28
N ALA A 310 15.18 -1.38 -7.42
CA ALA A 310 15.01 -2.79 -7.73
C ALA A 310 14.09 -3.48 -6.74
N TRP A 311 13.14 -4.27 -7.24
CA TRP A 311 12.43 -5.25 -6.44
C TRP A 311 13.20 -6.57 -6.52
N ILE A 312 13.79 -6.98 -5.39
CA ILE A 312 14.57 -8.21 -5.29
C ILE A 312 13.86 -9.16 -4.32
N SER A 313 13.52 -10.35 -4.80
CA SER A 313 12.85 -11.39 -3.99
C SER A 313 13.53 -12.74 -4.13
N MET A 314 14.05 -13.25 -3.01
CA MET A 314 14.55 -14.62 -2.88
C MET A 314 13.51 -15.48 -2.17
N ILE A 315 13.04 -16.54 -2.82
CA ILE A 315 11.84 -17.31 -2.43
C ILE A 315 12.16 -18.80 -2.37
N GLU A 316 11.65 -19.44 -1.32
CA GLU A 316 11.69 -20.90 -1.11
C GLU A 316 10.28 -21.47 -1.25
N PRO A 317 9.99 -22.28 -2.27
CA PRO A 317 8.77 -23.08 -2.32
C PRO A 317 8.74 -24.09 -1.17
N SER A 318 7.56 -24.36 -0.61
CA SER A 318 7.42 -25.45 0.35
C SER A 318 7.67 -26.81 -0.29
N PRO A 319 8.20 -27.79 0.47
CA PRO A 319 8.46 -29.13 -0.05
C PRO A 319 7.25 -29.72 -0.78
N GLY A 320 7.48 -30.28 -1.96
CA GLY A 320 6.45 -30.93 -2.80
C GLY A 320 5.64 -29.96 -3.67
N HIS A 321 5.87 -28.65 -3.56
CA HIS A 321 5.15 -27.61 -4.31
C HIS A 321 6.04 -26.87 -5.31
N GLU A 322 7.25 -27.37 -5.57
CA GLU A 322 8.23 -26.72 -6.43
C GLU A 322 7.70 -26.53 -7.86
N ARG A 323 7.07 -27.56 -8.41
CA ARG A 323 6.53 -27.55 -9.79
C ARG A 323 5.33 -26.60 -9.92
N SER A 324 4.39 -26.66 -8.98
CA SER A 324 3.21 -25.80 -8.96
C SER A 324 3.61 -24.34 -8.77
N PHE A 325 4.53 -24.06 -7.83
CA PHE A 325 5.12 -22.74 -7.67
C PHE A 325 5.80 -22.27 -8.96
N ASN A 326 6.62 -23.11 -9.60
CA ASN A 326 7.35 -22.73 -10.80
C ASN A 326 6.44 -22.28 -11.93
N ARG A 327 5.37 -23.05 -12.19
CA ARG A 327 4.39 -22.79 -13.24
C ARG A 327 3.55 -21.56 -12.96
N TRP A 328 2.99 -21.44 -11.76
CA TRP A 328 2.24 -20.25 -11.36
C TRP A 328 3.10 -18.99 -11.49
N TYR A 329 4.32 -19.07 -10.97
CA TYR A 329 5.21 -17.91 -10.98
C TYR A 329 5.58 -17.52 -12.41
N ALA A 330 5.90 -18.49 -13.28
CA ALA A 330 6.24 -18.21 -14.67
C ALA A 330 5.05 -17.70 -15.49
N ASN A 331 3.86 -18.25 -15.30
CA ASN A 331 2.71 -17.97 -16.17
C ASN A 331 1.94 -16.72 -15.76
N ASP A 332 1.85 -16.46 -14.46
CA ASP A 332 0.97 -15.43 -13.92
C ASP A 332 1.77 -14.38 -13.14
N HIS A 333 2.51 -14.81 -12.11
CA HIS A 333 3.06 -13.86 -11.15
C HIS A 333 4.22 -13.02 -11.70
N PHE A 334 5.16 -13.61 -12.43
CA PHE A 334 6.32 -12.91 -12.97
C PHE A 334 5.90 -11.83 -13.98
N TYR A 335 5.06 -12.19 -14.95
CA TYR A 335 4.64 -11.24 -15.98
C TYR A 335 3.58 -10.28 -15.43
N SER A 336 2.46 -10.80 -14.92
CA SER A 336 1.33 -9.94 -14.54
C SER A 336 1.60 -9.22 -13.21
N GLY A 337 2.19 -9.89 -12.23
CA GLY A 337 2.49 -9.34 -10.91
C GLY A 337 3.90 -8.76 -10.75
N GLY A 338 4.73 -8.76 -11.79
CA GLY A 338 6.11 -8.26 -11.72
C GLY A 338 6.48 -7.36 -12.90
N MET A 339 6.32 -7.84 -14.14
CA MET A 339 6.76 -7.13 -15.34
C MET A 339 5.74 -6.10 -15.88
N CYS A 340 4.45 -6.28 -15.62
CA CYS A 340 3.39 -5.38 -16.12
C CYS A 340 3.08 -4.20 -15.18
N LEU A 341 3.92 -3.93 -14.19
CA LEU A 341 3.72 -2.83 -13.25
C LEU A 341 4.29 -1.51 -13.80
N PRO A 342 3.74 -0.34 -13.39
CA PRO A 342 4.23 0.96 -13.84
C PRO A 342 5.74 1.12 -13.63
N GLY A 343 6.44 1.64 -14.63
CA GLY A 343 7.86 1.96 -14.49
C GLY A 343 8.81 0.77 -14.46
N ILE A 344 8.34 -0.49 -14.50
CA ILE A 344 9.20 -1.66 -14.67
C ILE A 344 9.73 -1.67 -16.09
N PHE A 345 11.04 -1.65 -16.24
CA PHE A 345 11.70 -1.63 -17.54
C PHE A 345 12.62 -2.83 -17.77
N ALA A 346 13.01 -3.54 -16.70
CA ALA A 346 13.79 -4.77 -16.82
C ALA A 346 13.38 -5.77 -15.74
N GLY A 347 13.45 -7.06 -16.04
CA GLY A 347 13.26 -8.09 -15.03
C GLY A 347 13.66 -9.47 -15.48
N ARG A 348 14.13 -10.28 -14.52
CA ARG A 348 14.60 -11.64 -14.76
C ARG A 348 14.38 -12.52 -13.56
N ARG A 349 14.22 -13.82 -13.83
CA ARG A 349 14.10 -14.87 -12.83
C ARG A 349 15.26 -15.85 -12.94
N TRP A 350 15.82 -16.16 -11.78
CA TRP A 350 16.95 -17.02 -11.60
C TRP A 350 16.61 -18.16 -10.64
N VAL A 351 17.38 -19.24 -10.70
CA VAL A 351 17.20 -20.44 -9.91
C VAL A 351 18.52 -20.95 -9.36
N ALA A 352 18.50 -21.39 -8.11
CA ALA A 352 19.60 -22.07 -7.45
C ALA A 352 19.24 -23.55 -7.30
N THR A 353 19.85 -24.40 -8.12
CA THR A 353 19.77 -25.85 -7.98
C THR A 353 20.45 -26.29 -6.67
N LYS A 354 20.23 -27.53 -6.25
CA LYS A 354 20.90 -28.10 -5.07
C LYS A 354 22.42 -27.94 -5.12
N ALA A 355 23.04 -28.16 -6.29
CA ALA A 355 24.48 -28.01 -6.48
C ALA A 355 24.93 -26.55 -6.23
N LEU A 356 24.19 -25.57 -6.75
CA LEU A 356 24.47 -24.14 -6.54
C LEU A 356 24.29 -23.75 -5.06
N ARG A 357 23.27 -24.27 -4.39
CA ARG A 357 23.04 -23.97 -2.96
C ARG A 357 24.15 -24.50 -2.05
N GLN A 358 24.78 -25.62 -2.40
CA GLN A 358 25.91 -26.17 -1.62
C GLN A 358 27.13 -25.24 -1.61
N LEU A 359 27.29 -24.40 -2.64
CA LEU A 359 28.39 -23.45 -2.75
C LEU A 359 28.25 -22.26 -1.79
N ARG A 360 27.02 -21.89 -1.44
CA ARG A 360 26.69 -20.65 -0.71
C ARG A 360 27.53 -20.41 0.53
N TYR A 361 27.95 -19.17 0.70
CA TYR A 361 28.40 -18.64 1.98
C TYR A 361 27.19 -18.05 2.71
N ALA A 362 27.01 -18.39 3.99
CA ALA A 362 26.05 -17.73 4.85
C ALA A 362 26.64 -17.61 6.26
N ASN A 363 26.41 -16.49 6.92
CA ASN A 363 26.85 -16.29 8.31
C ASN A 363 25.98 -17.07 9.33
N THR A 364 24.88 -17.68 8.88
CA THR A 364 23.98 -18.53 9.68
C THR A 364 23.53 -19.74 8.87
N GLU A 365 23.41 -20.90 9.54
CA GLU A 365 23.07 -22.17 8.87
C GLU A 365 21.70 -22.13 8.17
N ASP A 366 20.69 -21.49 8.77
CA ASP A 366 19.32 -21.42 8.23
C ASP A 366 19.24 -20.73 6.85
N MET A 367 20.15 -19.80 6.53
CA MET A 367 20.09 -19.06 5.26
C MET A 367 20.73 -19.83 4.09
N ARG A 368 21.62 -20.78 4.38
CA ARG A 368 22.35 -21.51 3.35
C ARG A 368 21.41 -22.37 2.50
N ASP A 369 20.47 -23.04 3.16
CA ASP A 369 19.64 -24.09 2.55
C ASP A 369 18.34 -23.58 1.90
N HIS A 370 17.99 -22.29 2.07
CA HIS A 370 16.72 -21.73 1.64
C HIS A 370 16.86 -20.72 0.50
N GLY A 371 15.85 -20.65 -0.37
CA GLY A 371 15.76 -19.64 -1.43
C GLY A 371 16.15 -20.19 -2.80
N CYS A 372 15.38 -21.15 -3.31
CA CYS A 372 15.59 -21.75 -4.63
C CYS A 372 15.43 -20.78 -5.80
N TYR A 373 14.64 -19.71 -5.65
CA TYR A 373 14.38 -18.75 -6.72
C TYR A 373 14.81 -17.35 -6.32
N LEU A 374 15.38 -16.61 -7.28
CA LEU A 374 15.67 -15.19 -7.17
C LEU A 374 14.92 -14.46 -8.28
N HIS A 375 14.22 -13.41 -7.90
CA HIS A 375 13.51 -12.51 -8.79
C HIS A 375 14.10 -11.12 -8.67
N THR A 376 14.36 -10.49 -9.81
CA THR A 376 14.92 -9.15 -9.91
C THR A 376 14.09 -8.37 -10.92
N ASN A 377 13.44 -7.28 -10.51
CA ASN A 377 12.86 -6.29 -11.43
C ASN A 377 13.49 -4.92 -11.15
N LEU A 378 13.83 -4.19 -12.21
CA LEU A 378 14.26 -2.81 -12.13
C LEU A 378 13.11 -1.91 -12.58
N PHE A 379 12.92 -0.82 -11.86
CA PHE A 379 11.89 0.16 -12.14
C PHE A 379 12.30 1.58 -11.75
N ALA A 380 11.61 2.56 -12.31
CA ALA A 380 11.87 3.95 -12.00
C ALA A 380 11.49 4.26 -10.54
N ALA A 381 12.44 4.75 -9.75
CA ALA A 381 12.26 4.89 -8.30
C ALA A 381 11.13 5.85 -7.91
N HIS A 382 10.90 6.89 -8.70
CA HIS A 382 9.80 7.84 -8.48
C HIS A 382 8.40 7.20 -8.62
N LEU A 383 8.33 5.98 -9.19
CA LEU A 383 7.10 5.22 -9.39
C LEU A 383 6.91 4.11 -8.34
N VAL A 384 7.71 4.06 -7.26
CA VAL A 384 7.55 3.09 -6.15
C VAL A 384 6.10 3.00 -5.67
N ASP A 385 5.44 4.14 -5.43
CA ASP A 385 4.07 4.18 -4.92
C ASP A 385 3.06 3.66 -5.95
N GLU A 386 3.29 3.93 -7.23
CA GLU A 386 2.46 3.46 -8.35
C GLU A 386 2.63 1.96 -8.58
N VAL A 387 3.87 1.46 -8.50
CA VAL A 387 4.20 0.03 -8.51
C VAL A 387 3.47 -0.69 -7.39
N ASN A 388 3.53 -0.17 -6.16
CA ASN A 388 2.86 -0.75 -5.00
C ASN A 388 1.33 -0.80 -5.18
N THR A 389 0.74 0.28 -5.68
CA THR A 389 -0.71 0.38 -5.92
C THR A 389 -1.15 -0.57 -7.03
N ALA A 390 -0.45 -0.56 -8.16
CA ALA A 390 -0.74 -1.42 -9.30
C ALA A 390 -0.53 -2.90 -8.97
N LEU A 391 0.51 -3.24 -8.20
CA LEU A 391 0.77 -4.60 -7.74
C LEU A 391 -0.40 -5.11 -6.91
N SER A 392 -0.84 -4.32 -5.94
CA SER A 392 -1.93 -4.69 -5.04
C SER A 392 -3.23 -4.95 -5.82
N LYS A 393 -3.56 -4.07 -6.77
CA LYS A 393 -4.71 -4.23 -7.67
C LYS A 393 -4.57 -5.47 -8.54
N THR A 394 -3.42 -5.67 -9.18
CA THR A 394 -3.17 -6.80 -10.06
C THR A 394 -3.24 -8.13 -9.32
N LEU A 395 -2.66 -8.23 -8.12
CA LEU A 395 -2.76 -9.44 -7.29
C LEU A 395 -4.20 -9.71 -6.86
N GLN A 396 -4.98 -8.67 -6.52
CA GLN A 396 -6.40 -8.80 -6.21
C GLN A 396 -7.21 -9.28 -7.42
N GLU A 397 -6.95 -8.74 -8.62
CA GLU A 397 -7.63 -9.16 -9.86
C GLU A 397 -7.25 -10.57 -10.29
N LEU A 398 -5.96 -10.93 -10.21
CA LEU A 398 -5.50 -12.30 -10.47
C LEU A 398 -6.12 -13.27 -9.48
N GLY A 399 -6.24 -12.88 -8.21
CA GLY A 399 -6.94 -13.63 -7.17
C GLY A 399 -8.42 -13.83 -7.49
N GLY A 400 -9.13 -12.77 -7.84
CA GLY A 400 -10.54 -12.84 -8.21
C GLY A 400 -10.83 -13.68 -9.46
N LYS A 401 -9.84 -13.88 -10.33
CA LYS A 401 -9.93 -14.73 -11.54
C LYS A 401 -9.46 -16.18 -11.30
N GLY A 402 -9.11 -16.55 -10.07
CA GLY A 402 -8.55 -17.88 -9.75
C GLY A 402 -7.17 -18.14 -10.39
N ARG A 403 -6.48 -17.08 -10.81
CA ARG A 403 -5.15 -17.13 -11.46
C ARG A 403 -4.00 -16.90 -10.47
N MET A 404 -4.30 -16.33 -9.31
CA MET A 404 -3.56 -16.74 -8.12
C MET A 404 -4.13 -18.11 -7.82
N TYR A 405 -3.35 -19.18 -8.02
CA TYR A 405 -3.67 -20.45 -7.36
C TYR A 405 -3.98 -20.04 -5.92
N GLU A 406 -5.23 -20.26 -5.51
CA GLU A 406 -5.84 -19.89 -4.21
C GLU A 406 -4.75 -19.79 -3.16
N TYR A 407 -4.66 -18.75 -2.34
CA TYR A 407 -3.69 -18.43 -1.24
C TYR A 407 -2.90 -19.59 -0.54
N GLU A 408 -2.43 -20.58 -1.27
CA GLU A 408 -2.20 -21.99 -0.91
C GLU A 408 -0.96 -22.52 -1.63
N ILE A 409 -0.32 -21.82 -2.58
CA ILE A 409 1.03 -22.24 -2.99
C ILE A 409 1.96 -21.94 -1.82
N PRO A 410 2.29 -22.94 -1.00
CA PRO A 410 2.96 -22.69 0.25
C PRO A 410 4.41 -22.37 -0.11
N ARG A 411 4.85 -21.20 0.32
CA ARG A 411 6.18 -20.65 0.01
C ARG A 411 6.64 -19.76 1.15
N ARG A 412 7.94 -19.55 1.23
CA ARG A 412 8.58 -18.69 2.21
C ARG A 412 9.40 -17.63 1.48
N HIS A 413 9.20 -16.37 1.86
CA HIS A 413 10.06 -15.29 1.41
C HIS A 413 11.31 -15.28 2.29
N ILE A 414 12.48 -15.54 1.69
CA ILE A 414 13.75 -15.53 2.41
C ILE A 414 14.27 -14.11 2.49
N TYR A 415 14.28 -13.42 1.35
CA TYR A 415 14.59 -11.99 1.25
C TYR A 415 13.61 -11.35 0.28
N THR A 416 13.03 -10.20 0.61
CA THR A 416 12.14 -9.46 -0.30
C THR A 416 12.15 -7.99 0.09
N ALA A 417 12.66 -7.13 -0.79
CA ALA A 417 12.77 -5.69 -0.56
C ALA A 417 12.64 -4.91 -1.87
N ILE A 418 12.20 -3.65 -1.74
CA ILE A 418 12.44 -2.62 -2.75
C ILE A 418 13.75 -1.96 -2.35
N THR A 419 14.69 -1.89 -3.27
CA THR A 419 16.06 -1.49 -2.96
C THR A 419 16.46 -0.31 -3.84
N PRO A 420 16.69 0.88 -3.28
CA PRO A 420 17.16 2.02 -4.05
C PRO A 420 18.52 1.71 -4.68
N TYR A 421 18.64 1.99 -5.97
CA TYR A 421 19.88 1.82 -6.71
C TYR A 421 20.95 2.81 -6.25
N GLN A 422 22.20 2.38 -6.12
CA GLN A 422 23.32 3.21 -5.68
C GLN A 422 24.41 3.36 -6.74
N GLY A 423 24.37 2.57 -7.80
CA GLY A 423 25.35 2.58 -8.87
C GLY A 423 25.70 1.19 -9.39
N VAL A 424 26.54 1.19 -10.41
CA VAL A 424 27.05 0.00 -11.07
C VAL A 424 28.55 0.11 -11.21
N VAL A 425 29.22 -1.04 -11.19
CA VAL A 425 30.63 -1.18 -11.55
C VAL A 425 30.73 -2.22 -12.67
N TYR A 426 31.51 -1.90 -13.70
CA TYR A 426 31.81 -2.77 -14.83
C TYR A 426 33.22 -3.32 -14.74
N SER A 427 33.46 -4.48 -15.35
CA SER A 427 34.83 -4.92 -15.61
C SER A 427 35.48 -4.07 -16.69
N ASP A 428 36.80 -3.90 -16.60
CA ASP A 428 37.58 -3.15 -17.59
C ASP A 428 37.52 -3.79 -18.99
N SER A 429 37.26 -5.10 -19.06
CA SER A 429 37.09 -5.85 -20.31
C SER A 429 35.74 -5.64 -21.00
N ALA A 430 34.75 -5.07 -20.31
CA ALA A 430 33.41 -4.79 -20.86
C ALA A 430 33.35 -3.48 -21.69
N ALA A 431 34.48 -2.80 -21.88
CA ALA A 431 34.57 -1.52 -22.59
C ALA A 431 34.11 -1.55 -24.07
N GLU A 432 33.95 -2.75 -24.68
CA GLU A 432 33.54 -2.91 -26.09
C GLU A 432 32.10 -3.47 -26.29
N GLY A 433 31.28 -3.68 -25.23
CA GLY A 433 29.82 -3.90 -25.32
C GLY A 433 29.22 -4.97 -24.34
N PRO A 434 27.88 -5.09 -24.20
CA PRO A 434 26.80 -4.26 -24.74
C PRO A 434 26.34 -3.14 -23.78
N LEU A 435 25.63 -2.23 -24.43
CA LEU A 435 25.09 -0.96 -23.94
C LEU A 435 23.88 -1.16 -23.02
N ASP A 436 23.83 -0.27 -22.03
CA ASP A 436 22.79 -0.01 -21.02
C ASP A 436 22.89 -0.78 -19.70
N ILE A 437 22.93 0.00 -18.63
CA ILE A 437 23.46 -0.36 -17.32
C ILE A 437 22.53 -1.23 -16.47
N HIS A 438 21.41 -1.64 -17.07
CA HIS A 438 20.26 -2.23 -16.41
C HIS A 438 19.63 -3.39 -17.19
N ALA A 439 20.32 -3.92 -18.21
CA ALA A 439 19.84 -4.99 -19.06
C ALA A 439 19.84 -6.35 -18.33
N LEU A 440 18.82 -6.60 -17.50
CA LEU A 440 18.56 -7.93 -16.93
C LEU A 440 18.24 -8.98 -18.01
N ASP A 441 17.91 -8.54 -19.23
CA ASP A 441 17.64 -9.38 -20.40
C ASP A 441 18.91 -9.87 -21.13
N TYR A 442 20.08 -9.28 -20.87
CA TYR A 442 21.35 -9.78 -21.41
C TYR A 442 21.58 -11.25 -20.99
N PRO A 443 22.07 -12.16 -21.88
CA PRO A 443 22.15 -13.60 -21.61
C PRO A 443 23.31 -13.99 -20.69
N PHE A 444 23.41 -13.40 -19.50
CA PHE A 444 24.33 -13.86 -18.46
C PHE A 444 24.09 -15.33 -18.11
N GLU A 445 25.18 -16.09 -17.98
CA GLU A 445 25.19 -17.50 -17.57
C GLU A 445 24.85 -17.64 -16.08
N GLY A 446 25.08 -16.60 -15.28
CA GLY A 446 24.74 -16.60 -13.87
C GLY A 446 24.65 -15.23 -13.22
N VAL A 447 24.08 -15.21 -12.02
CA VAL A 447 24.07 -14.06 -11.11
C VAL A 447 24.41 -14.52 -9.70
N VAL A 448 25.12 -13.69 -8.94
CA VAL A 448 25.37 -13.91 -7.50
C VAL A 448 24.76 -12.78 -6.70
N LEU A 449 23.87 -13.12 -5.77
CA LEU A 449 23.32 -12.21 -4.76
C LEU A 449 24.25 -12.19 -3.56
N GLU A 450 24.82 -11.04 -3.24
CA GLU A 450 25.62 -10.84 -2.03
C GLU A 450 24.95 -9.81 -1.12
N ILE A 451 24.65 -10.19 0.12
CA ILE A 451 24.01 -9.36 1.13
C ILE A 451 25.05 -9.00 2.18
N ILE A 452 25.21 -7.71 2.43
CA ILE A 452 26.16 -7.16 3.40
C ILE A 452 25.41 -6.25 4.35
N ASP A 453 25.60 -6.44 5.66
CA ASP A 453 25.06 -5.55 6.68
C ASP A 453 26.19 -4.63 7.18
N ALA A 454 25.95 -3.32 7.16
CA ALA A 454 26.86 -2.35 7.78
C ALA A 454 26.88 -2.53 9.31
N ARG A 455 28.04 -2.38 9.94
CA ARG A 455 28.18 -2.53 11.40
C ARG A 455 27.33 -1.54 12.20
N SER A 456 27.12 -0.36 11.64
CA SER A 456 26.30 0.69 12.24
C SER A 456 25.62 1.52 11.16
N GLY A 457 24.66 2.36 11.56
CA GLY A 457 24.09 3.36 10.64
C GLY A 457 25.13 4.41 10.18
N GLU A 458 26.17 4.65 10.98
CA GLU A 458 27.24 5.61 10.69
C GLU A 458 28.24 5.07 9.66
N THR A 459 28.53 3.76 9.70
CA THR A 459 29.46 3.12 8.75
C THR A 459 28.82 2.81 7.41
N ARG A 460 27.48 2.87 7.28
CA ARG A 460 26.77 2.53 6.05
C ARG A 460 27.17 3.38 4.84
N PRO A 461 27.22 4.72 4.90
CA PRO A 461 27.69 5.52 3.75
C PRO A 461 29.15 5.21 3.38
N GLN A 462 30.00 4.99 4.38
CA GLN A 462 31.41 4.62 4.18
C GLN A 462 31.54 3.25 3.50
N LEU A 463 30.72 2.27 3.91
CA LEU A 463 30.65 0.96 3.28
C LEU A 463 30.20 1.06 1.82
N ILE A 464 29.17 1.85 1.51
CA ILE A 464 28.72 2.07 0.12
C ILE A 464 29.85 2.67 -0.73
N GLY A 465 30.53 3.70 -0.23
CA GLY A 465 31.66 4.32 -0.91
C GLY A 465 32.80 3.32 -1.15
N TRP A 466 33.22 2.60 -0.12
CA TRP A 466 34.28 1.59 -0.21
C TRP A 466 33.91 0.44 -1.17
N LEU A 467 32.65 -0.01 -1.17
CA LEU A 467 32.17 -1.00 -2.13
C LEU A 467 32.29 -0.49 -3.57
N LYS A 468 31.82 0.73 -3.84
CA LYS A 468 31.84 1.35 -5.18
C LYS A 468 33.24 1.63 -5.70
N GLU A 469 34.13 2.11 -4.82
CA GLU A 469 35.41 2.69 -5.23
C GLU A 469 36.59 1.73 -5.05
N THR A 470 36.45 0.71 -4.21
CA THR A 470 37.57 -0.19 -3.86
C THR A 470 37.20 -1.66 -4.05
N PHE A 471 36.25 -2.18 -3.28
CA PHE A 471 36.02 -3.62 -3.21
C PHE A 471 35.47 -4.21 -4.50
N VAL A 472 34.41 -3.61 -5.06
CA VAL A 472 33.79 -4.11 -6.29
C VAL A 472 34.73 -3.97 -7.49
N PRO A 473 35.38 -2.79 -7.75
CA PRO A 473 36.39 -2.67 -8.80
C PRO A 473 37.55 -3.66 -8.67
N LEU A 474 38.03 -3.91 -7.45
CA LEU A 474 39.10 -4.88 -7.21
C LEU A 474 38.67 -6.30 -7.61
N LYS A 475 37.47 -6.73 -7.20
CA LYS A 475 36.99 -8.10 -7.43
C LYS A 475 36.58 -8.34 -8.88
N ILE A 476 35.84 -7.39 -9.46
CA ILE A 476 35.34 -7.53 -10.82
C ILE A 476 36.48 -7.61 -11.85
N ASN A 477 37.57 -6.85 -11.63
CA ASN A 477 38.72 -6.82 -12.56
C ASN A 477 39.74 -7.95 -12.32
N GLN A 478 39.64 -8.67 -11.19
CA GLN A 478 40.43 -9.89 -10.95
C GLN A 478 39.77 -11.15 -11.51
N SER A 479 38.48 -11.06 -11.85
CA SER A 479 37.69 -12.15 -12.38
C SER A 479 37.50 -12.02 -13.89
N PRO A 480 37.85 -13.04 -14.70
CA PRO A 480 37.47 -13.09 -16.10
C PRO A 480 36.01 -13.53 -16.31
N ALA A 481 35.24 -13.77 -15.24
CA ALA A 481 33.85 -14.22 -15.29
C ALA A 481 32.86 -13.12 -14.90
N MET A 482 33.24 -12.20 -14.00
CA MET A 482 32.42 -11.08 -13.54
C MET A 482 32.50 -9.91 -14.53
N THR A 483 31.35 -9.40 -14.97
CA THR A 483 31.31 -8.33 -15.98
C THR A 483 30.58 -7.08 -15.50
N MET A 484 29.59 -7.25 -14.61
CA MET A 484 28.83 -6.14 -14.03
C MET A 484 28.45 -6.46 -12.59
N CYS A 485 28.49 -5.45 -11.71
CA CYS A 485 27.97 -5.54 -10.35
C CYS A 485 27.05 -4.35 -10.05
N LEU A 486 25.78 -4.62 -9.76
CA LEU A 486 24.80 -3.61 -9.36
C LEU A 486 24.74 -3.49 -7.84
N ILE A 487 24.70 -2.27 -7.34
CA ILE A 487 24.75 -1.96 -5.90
C ILE A 487 23.42 -1.32 -5.49
N PHE A 488 22.80 -1.88 -4.46
CA PHE A 488 21.53 -1.39 -3.91
C PHE A 488 21.56 -1.25 -2.40
N THR A 489 20.75 -0.35 -1.89
CA THR A 489 20.46 -0.26 -0.44
C THR A 489 19.15 -0.94 -0.11
N HIS A 490 18.99 -1.48 1.10
CA HIS A 490 17.69 -1.99 1.54
C HIS A 490 16.73 -0.83 1.86
N ALA A 491 15.51 -0.89 1.35
CA ALA A 491 14.36 -0.18 1.88
C ALA A 491 13.23 -1.17 2.15
N ASP A 492 12.52 -0.98 3.26
CA ASP A 492 11.45 -1.89 3.63
C ASP A 492 10.24 -1.76 2.70
N LEU A 493 9.57 -2.89 2.49
CA LEU A 493 8.29 -2.92 1.80
C LEU A 493 7.20 -2.29 2.68
N PRO A 494 6.19 -1.62 2.08
CA PRO A 494 4.95 -1.29 2.77
C PRO A 494 4.37 -2.52 3.47
N GLU A 495 3.79 -2.35 4.67
CA GLU A 495 3.31 -3.47 5.50
C GLU A 495 2.35 -4.41 4.78
N MET A 496 1.55 -3.88 3.87
CA MET A 496 0.57 -4.64 3.07
C MET A 496 1.20 -5.72 2.17
N ILE A 497 2.50 -5.62 1.86
CA ILE A 497 3.23 -6.56 0.97
C ILE A 497 4.13 -7.50 1.80
N LYS A 498 4.22 -7.31 3.12
CA LYS A 498 5.03 -8.16 4.00
C LYS A 498 4.39 -9.56 4.10
N SER A 499 4.97 -10.52 3.38
CA SER A 499 4.72 -11.95 3.57
C SER A 499 5.49 -12.46 4.79
N PRO A 500 5.07 -13.57 5.43
CA PRO A 500 5.85 -14.19 6.51
C PRO A 500 7.26 -14.52 6.02
N ARG A 501 8.25 -13.78 6.52
CA ARG A 501 9.68 -13.99 6.28
C ARG A 501 10.21 -15.06 7.23
N LEU A 502 11.39 -15.63 6.96
CA LEU A 502 12.12 -16.37 8.01
C LEU A 502 12.21 -15.46 9.26
N PRO A 503 11.80 -15.94 10.44
CA PRO A 503 11.67 -15.08 11.61
C PRO A 503 13.05 -14.55 12.07
N GLY A 504 13.16 -13.22 12.20
CA GLY A 504 14.04 -12.57 13.18
C GLY A 504 15.47 -12.17 12.79
N LYS A 505 16.00 -12.44 11.58
CA LYS A 505 17.41 -12.11 11.26
C LYS A 505 17.65 -11.19 10.05
N LEU A 506 16.69 -11.05 9.14
CA LEU A 506 16.82 -10.19 7.95
C LEU A 506 16.02 -8.88 8.07
N GLU A 507 15.44 -8.58 9.23
CA GLU A 507 14.63 -7.36 9.49
C GLU A 507 15.43 -6.11 9.88
N ILE A 508 16.76 -6.14 9.76
CA ILE A 508 17.61 -4.97 10.03
C ILE A 508 17.73 -4.13 8.76
N GLY A 509 16.62 -3.49 8.36
CA GLY A 509 16.51 -2.82 7.07
C GLY A 509 17.44 -1.62 6.88
N HIS A 510 17.85 -0.95 7.96
CA HIS A 510 18.59 0.32 7.84
C HIS A 510 20.09 0.17 7.55
N GLN A 511 20.68 -1.01 7.74
CA GLN A 511 22.14 -1.24 7.59
C GLN A 511 22.50 -2.02 6.33
N ARG A 512 21.51 -2.61 5.64
CA ARG A 512 21.76 -3.58 4.57
C ARG A 512 22.06 -2.95 3.22
N ILE A 513 23.00 -3.59 2.53
CA ILE A 513 23.42 -3.35 1.14
C ILE A 513 23.32 -4.68 0.40
N VAL A 514 22.88 -4.62 -0.85
CA VAL A 514 22.76 -5.78 -1.75
C VAL A 514 23.58 -5.54 -3.00
N LEU A 515 24.40 -6.54 -3.34
CA LEU A 515 25.16 -6.60 -4.58
C LEU A 515 24.55 -7.69 -5.48
N LEU A 516 24.41 -7.39 -6.76
CA LEU A 516 24.09 -8.36 -7.81
C LEU A 516 25.25 -8.43 -8.79
N TRP A 517 26.03 -9.51 -8.71
CA TRP A 517 27.15 -9.78 -9.61
C TRP A 517 26.68 -10.60 -10.80
N PHE A 518 26.88 -10.10 -12.01
CA PHE A 518 26.50 -10.75 -13.26
C PHE A 518 27.71 -11.42 -13.91
N LEU A 519 27.50 -12.67 -14.34
CA LEU A 519 28.57 -13.56 -14.78
C LEU A 519 28.37 -14.00 -16.23
N GLU A 520 29.47 -14.05 -16.99
CA GLU A 520 29.53 -14.64 -18.33
C GLU A 520 29.83 -16.14 -18.31
N LYS A 521 30.06 -16.70 -17.12
CA LYS A 521 30.26 -18.14 -16.90
C LYS A 521 29.29 -18.65 -15.85
N ASP A 522 29.07 -19.96 -15.88
CA ASP A 522 28.28 -20.61 -14.84
C ASP A 522 28.92 -20.37 -13.46
N PRO A 523 28.14 -19.97 -12.43
CA PRO A 523 28.69 -19.70 -11.10
C PRO A 523 29.47 -20.87 -10.48
N ARG A 524 29.19 -22.11 -10.91
CA ARG A 524 29.89 -23.32 -10.44
C ARG A 524 31.35 -23.37 -10.91
N GLU A 525 31.66 -22.72 -12.02
CA GLU A 525 33.00 -22.74 -12.62
C GLU A 525 33.93 -21.68 -12.04
N CYS A 526 33.36 -20.60 -11.50
CA CYS A 526 34.11 -19.45 -10.97
C CYS A 526 33.85 -19.20 -9.47
N TRP A 527 33.24 -20.14 -8.74
CA TRP A 527 32.85 -19.93 -7.34
C TRP A 527 34.03 -19.55 -6.42
N THR A 528 35.22 -20.07 -6.70
CA THR A 528 36.45 -19.75 -5.95
C THR A 528 36.77 -18.25 -5.94
N GLU A 529 36.27 -17.48 -6.90
CA GLU A 529 36.49 -16.03 -6.97
C GLU A 529 35.70 -15.26 -5.90
N PHE A 530 34.57 -15.82 -5.44
CA PHE A 530 33.77 -15.30 -4.33
C PHE A 530 34.28 -15.74 -2.96
N GLU A 531 35.18 -16.73 -2.91
CA GLU A 531 35.84 -17.12 -1.66
C GLU A 531 36.66 -15.94 -1.11
N GLY A 532 36.59 -15.72 0.19
CA GLY A 532 37.28 -14.62 0.86
C GLY A 532 36.62 -13.24 0.76
N HIS A 533 35.51 -13.08 0.00
CA HIS A 533 34.71 -11.84 0.03
C HIS A 533 34.34 -11.46 1.47
N ALA A 534 33.79 -12.40 2.23
CA ALA A 534 33.44 -12.21 3.63
C ALA A 534 34.63 -11.82 4.51
N GLY A 535 35.82 -12.36 4.24
CA GLY A 535 37.05 -12.00 4.95
C GLY A 535 37.45 -10.54 4.71
N LEU A 536 37.49 -10.11 3.44
CA LEU A 536 37.85 -8.74 3.06
C LEU A 536 36.85 -7.70 3.57
N VAL A 537 35.55 -8.01 3.51
CA VAL A 537 34.51 -7.14 4.07
C VAL A 537 34.68 -7.01 5.58
N ASN A 538 34.92 -8.11 6.30
CA ASN A 538 35.19 -8.07 7.73
C ASN A 538 36.50 -7.33 8.08
N GLU A 539 37.55 -7.47 7.27
CA GLU A 539 38.84 -6.75 7.43
C GLU A 539 38.71 -5.23 7.21
N SER A 540 37.72 -4.79 6.43
CA SER A 540 37.43 -3.35 6.25
C SER A 540 36.91 -2.66 7.52
N ASP A 541 36.40 -3.44 8.49
CA ASP A 541 35.69 -2.95 9.69
C ASP A 541 34.43 -2.10 9.39
N LEU A 542 33.92 -2.14 8.14
CA LEU A 542 32.74 -1.36 7.73
C LEU A 542 31.44 -2.17 7.79
N GLY A 543 31.49 -3.48 7.56
CA GLY A 543 30.33 -4.36 7.48
C GLY A 543 30.67 -5.84 7.59
N ASP A 544 29.64 -6.67 7.49
CA ASP A 544 29.73 -8.11 7.61
C ASP A 544 28.86 -8.78 6.52
N VAL A 545 29.41 -9.78 5.82
CA VAL A 545 28.67 -10.51 4.79
C VAL A 545 27.67 -11.46 5.45
N VAL A 546 26.41 -11.35 5.03
CA VAL A 546 25.31 -12.19 5.52
C VAL A 546 25.13 -13.43 4.66
N LEU A 547 25.14 -13.25 3.34
CA LEU A 547 24.85 -14.29 2.36
C LEU A 547 25.56 -13.98 1.05
N ILE A 548 26.17 -15.00 0.44
CA ILE A 548 26.60 -14.99 -0.96
C ILE A 548 25.94 -16.18 -1.64
N ALA A 549 25.04 -15.92 -2.58
CA ALA A 549 24.17 -16.93 -3.17
C ALA A 549 24.20 -16.91 -4.71
N PRO A 550 24.68 -17.99 -5.36
CA PRO A 550 24.70 -18.09 -6.80
C PRO A 550 23.38 -18.62 -7.37
N PHE A 551 23.03 -18.13 -8.56
CA PHE A 551 21.85 -18.53 -9.33
C PHE A 551 22.18 -18.56 -10.82
N ILE A 552 21.47 -19.40 -11.56
CA ILE A 552 21.50 -19.46 -13.04
C ILE A 552 20.15 -19.00 -13.60
N PRO A 553 20.08 -18.53 -14.85
CA PRO A 553 18.81 -18.07 -15.41
C PRO A 553 17.80 -19.22 -15.52
N THR A 554 16.53 -18.93 -15.19
CA THR A 554 15.45 -19.87 -15.50
C THR A 554 15.20 -19.91 -17.01
N VAL A 555 14.64 -21.02 -17.50
CA VAL A 555 14.14 -21.12 -18.88
C VAL A 555 12.62 -20.88 -18.85
N PRO A 556 12.13 -19.72 -19.33
CA PRO A 556 10.71 -19.37 -19.28
C PRO A 556 9.83 -20.46 -19.91
N GLY A 557 8.68 -20.73 -19.29
CA GLY A 557 7.72 -21.73 -19.78
C GLY A 557 8.13 -23.19 -19.56
N THR A 558 9.21 -23.47 -18.82
CA THR A 558 9.68 -24.84 -18.55
C THR A 558 9.78 -25.15 -17.06
N ASP A 559 9.75 -26.45 -16.73
CA ASP A 559 10.05 -26.98 -15.40
C ASP A 559 11.51 -27.48 -15.29
N ARG A 560 12.41 -27.00 -16.16
CA ARG A 560 13.75 -27.58 -16.40
C ARG A 560 14.53 -27.95 -15.14
N TYR A 561 14.54 -27.07 -14.14
CA TYR A 561 15.36 -27.21 -12.93
C TYR A 561 14.59 -27.69 -11.70
N VAL A 562 13.27 -27.92 -11.82
CA VAL A 562 12.40 -28.23 -10.67
C VAL A 562 12.85 -29.49 -9.94
N ASP A 563 13.27 -30.51 -10.68
CA ASP A 563 13.70 -31.80 -10.14
C ASP A 563 15.12 -31.73 -9.52
N GLU A 564 15.84 -30.61 -9.71
CA GLU A 564 17.16 -30.33 -9.13
C GLU A 564 17.11 -29.45 -7.88
N LEU A 565 15.91 -29.10 -7.39
CA LEU A 565 15.73 -28.18 -6.25
C LEU A 565 15.81 -28.84 -4.87
N ARG A 566 15.97 -30.16 -4.74
CA ARG A 566 15.98 -30.86 -3.45
C ARG A 566 17.13 -31.84 -3.30
#